data_AF-A0A2E9Q792-F1
#
_entry.id   AF-A0A2E9Q792-F1
#
_cell.length_a   1.000
_cell.length_b   1.000
_cell.length_c   1.000
_cell.angle_alpha   90.00
_cell.angle_beta   90.00
_cell.angle_gamma   90.00
#
_symmetry.space_group_name_H-M   'P 1'
#
loop_
_entity.id
_entity.type
_entity.pdbx_description
1 polymer ?
#
loop_
_entity_poly.entity_id
_entity_poly.type
_entity_poly.pdbx_seq_one_letter_code
_entity_poly.pdbx_strand_id
1 'polypeptide(L)'
;MGMLIYTAGRISIQVQPGIYPMKPLETIVYVAEHQFFVGDESLLDEWDGSYWNDPYSDDGLGLAPGIVGVQCPRATGPAPVFLEMHGAPPVLPDARYCKVTEAPLSLESGHLRILGENNTAGLPGLQFEAPATKYMLRVLYADLDTVTYDDSDGAEHYLLQMYPLPSPLKTVESEKPIPDSETEGGTNEFTPSTLDYRTLRPYEDLDNPITEVQIERDVQRLHFLAQDKSPSIRCSSAVALARQKQLKAVQQMALYDDSRAVRMVAVGALALMQARDYLEMVSDREKGIIADTARMHLQNLDKR
;
A
#
# COMPACT_ATOMS: atom_id res chain seq x y z
N MET A 1 -20.09 9.22 -13.26
CA MET A 1 -19.30 8.57 -14.32
C MET A 1 -18.03 9.40 -14.46
N GLY A 2 -16.94 8.99 -13.82
CA GLY A 2 -15.67 9.75 -13.84
C GLY A 2 -15.03 9.64 -15.21
N MET A 3 -14.51 10.76 -15.73
CA MET A 3 -13.79 10.80 -17.00
C MET A 3 -12.30 10.63 -16.70
N LEU A 4 -11.71 9.52 -17.19
CA LEU A 4 -10.27 9.30 -17.21
C LEU A 4 -9.68 10.08 -18.38
N ILE A 5 -8.79 11.03 -18.10
CA ILE A 5 -8.05 11.76 -19.14
C ILE A 5 -6.59 11.32 -19.05
N TYR A 6 -6.09 10.74 -20.14
CA TYR A 6 -4.68 10.35 -20.25
C TYR A 6 -3.93 11.43 -21.02
N THR A 7 -2.97 12.09 -20.36
CA THR A 7 -2.04 13.01 -21.04
C THR A 7 -0.62 12.71 -20.58
N ALA A 8 0.28 12.38 -21.52
CA ALA A 8 1.73 12.30 -21.31
C ALA A 8 2.22 11.56 -20.04
N GLY A 9 1.69 10.37 -19.77
CA GLY A 9 2.14 9.55 -18.62
C GLY A 9 1.55 9.93 -17.26
N ARG A 10 0.65 10.92 -17.21
CA ARG A 10 -0.11 11.29 -16.01
C ARG A 10 -1.57 10.82 -16.13
N ILE A 11 -2.08 10.23 -15.06
CA ILE A 11 -3.49 9.85 -14.92
C ILE A 11 -4.17 10.95 -14.10
N SER A 12 -4.95 11.81 -14.75
CA SER A 12 -5.80 12.78 -14.07
C SER A 12 -7.22 12.21 -13.92
N ILE A 13 -7.73 12.20 -12.69
CA ILE A 13 -9.11 11.81 -12.39
C ILE A 13 -9.80 12.98 -11.70
N GLN A 14 -10.80 13.55 -12.36
CA GLN A 14 -11.73 14.45 -11.68
C GLN A 14 -12.65 13.64 -10.79
N VAL A 15 -12.34 13.62 -9.49
CA VAL A 15 -13.18 13.00 -8.46
C VAL A 15 -14.44 13.87 -8.29
N GLN A 16 -15.57 13.41 -8.85
CA GLN A 16 -16.86 14.01 -8.49
C GLN A 16 -17.23 13.60 -7.07
N PRO A 17 -17.59 14.55 -6.18
CA PRO A 17 -18.08 14.20 -4.86
C PRO A 17 -19.39 13.39 -4.99
N GLY A 18 -19.34 12.11 -4.63
CA GLY A 18 -20.55 11.31 -4.38
C GLY A 18 -20.76 9.98 -5.12
N ILE A 19 -19.81 9.39 -5.85
CA ILE A 19 -20.08 8.10 -6.54
C ILE A 19 -18.91 7.10 -6.48
N TYR A 20 -19.14 6.00 -5.72
CA TYR A 20 -18.83 4.54 -5.91
C TYR A 20 -17.47 4.06 -6.49
N PRO A 21 -17.04 2.81 -6.17
CA PRO A 21 -15.64 2.48 -6.02
C PRO A 21 -14.93 2.63 -7.35
N MET A 22 -13.96 3.54 -7.37
CA MET A 22 -12.99 3.56 -8.45
C MET A 22 -12.28 2.20 -8.46
N LYS A 23 -12.01 1.67 -9.66
CA LYS A 23 -11.10 0.53 -9.78
C LYS A 23 -9.84 0.90 -8.99
N PRO A 24 -9.40 0.08 -8.01
CA PRO A 24 -8.20 0.40 -7.25
C PRO A 24 -7.08 0.69 -8.23
N LEU A 25 -6.38 1.81 -8.01
CA LEU A 25 -5.14 2.06 -8.72
C LEU A 25 -4.12 1.05 -8.20
N GLU A 26 -3.28 0.52 -9.08
CA GLU A 26 -2.27 -0.46 -8.69
C GLU A 26 -0.89 -0.01 -9.17
N THR A 27 0.11 -0.33 -8.38
CA THR A 27 1.51 -0.17 -8.75
C THR A 27 2.35 -1.27 -8.09
N ILE A 28 3.59 -1.38 -8.54
CA ILE A 28 4.61 -2.18 -7.88
C ILE A 28 5.67 -1.19 -7.43
N VAL A 29 5.81 -1.01 -6.12
CA VAL A 29 6.88 -0.19 -5.55
C VAL A 29 8.13 -1.05 -5.41
N TYR A 30 9.31 -0.44 -5.50
CA TYR A 30 10.55 -1.12 -5.16
C TYR A 30 10.94 -0.76 -3.72
N VAL A 31 10.57 -1.62 -2.77
CA VAL A 31 10.95 -1.46 -1.37
C VAL A 31 12.48 -1.43 -1.27
N ALA A 32 12.98 -0.53 -0.45
CA ALA A 32 14.39 -0.44 -0.07
C ALA A 32 14.46 0.07 1.36
N GLU A 33 15.45 -0.40 2.12
CA GLU A 33 15.63 -0.06 3.53
C GLU A 33 14.33 -0.24 4.34
N HIS A 34 13.61 -1.34 4.07
CA HIS A 34 12.35 -1.68 4.74
C HIS A 34 11.21 -0.69 4.55
N GLN A 35 11.20 0.15 3.51
CA GLN A 35 10.12 1.12 3.35
C GLN A 35 9.77 1.47 1.90
N PHE A 36 8.57 2.02 1.76
CA PHE A 36 8.17 2.87 0.63
C PHE A 36 7.40 4.09 1.16
N PHE A 37 7.24 5.11 0.33
CA PHE A 37 6.65 6.38 0.73
C PHE A 37 5.35 6.67 -0.04
N VAL A 38 4.45 7.33 0.65
CA VAL A 38 3.21 7.91 0.12
C VAL A 38 3.20 9.38 0.51
N GLY A 39 3.14 10.29 -0.46
CA GLY A 39 3.25 11.70 -0.14
C GLY A 39 2.85 12.64 -1.28
N ASP A 40 2.83 13.92 -0.95
CA ASP A 40 2.74 14.98 -1.96
C ASP A 40 4.03 15.06 -2.78
N GLU A 41 3.92 15.14 -4.10
CA GLU A 41 5.05 15.15 -5.03
C GLU A 41 6.07 16.25 -4.71
N SER A 42 5.61 17.48 -4.42
CA SER A 42 6.53 18.59 -4.15
C SER A 42 7.29 18.42 -2.84
N LEU A 43 6.66 17.79 -1.85
CA LEU A 43 7.27 17.59 -0.53
C LEU A 43 8.23 16.40 -0.54
N LEU A 44 7.90 15.33 -1.27
CA LEU A 44 8.77 14.16 -1.42
C LEU A 44 10.11 14.50 -2.08
N ASP A 45 10.13 15.41 -3.05
CA ASP A 45 11.36 15.80 -3.75
C ASP A 45 12.28 16.71 -2.90
N GLU A 46 11.73 17.38 -1.88
CA GLU A 46 12.46 18.29 -0.98
C GLU A 46 12.80 17.68 0.40
N TRP A 47 12.26 16.49 0.70
CA TRP A 47 12.39 15.87 2.01
C TRP A 47 13.82 15.38 2.30
N ASP A 48 14.28 15.64 3.52
CA ASP A 48 15.63 15.32 3.99
C ASP A 48 15.79 13.90 4.54
N GLY A 49 14.71 13.11 4.53
CA GLY A 49 14.67 11.75 5.08
C GLY A 49 14.35 11.66 6.58
N SER A 50 14.09 12.79 7.26
CA SER A 50 13.80 12.81 8.70
C SER A 50 12.31 12.64 9.00
N TYR A 51 11.98 11.75 9.92
CA TYR A 51 10.64 11.60 10.47
C TYR A 51 10.48 12.34 11.80
N TRP A 52 9.26 12.78 12.11
CA TRP A 52 8.94 13.37 13.42
C TRP A 52 8.68 12.33 14.53
N ASN A 53 8.63 11.04 14.16
CA ASN A 53 8.39 9.90 15.03
C ASN A 53 9.39 8.79 14.69
N ASP A 54 9.48 7.77 15.54
CA ASP A 54 10.27 6.58 15.24
C ASP A 54 9.48 5.66 14.29
N PRO A 55 9.85 5.55 13.01
CA PRO A 55 9.16 4.69 12.06
C PRO A 55 9.30 3.20 12.41
N TYR A 56 10.35 2.82 13.15
CA TYR A 56 10.67 1.43 13.50
C TYR A 56 9.98 0.96 14.79
N SER A 57 9.13 1.82 15.37
CA SER A 57 8.21 1.42 16.43
C SER A 57 7.13 0.45 15.94
N ASP A 58 6.40 -0.17 16.87
CA ASP A 58 5.38 -1.21 16.59
C ASP A 58 4.34 -0.79 15.53
N ASP A 59 4.10 0.51 15.39
CA ASP A 59 3.14 1.08 14.46
C ASP A 59 3.61 1.07 13.00
N GLY A 60 4.92 1.01 12.72
CA GLY A 60 5.46 0.80 11.37
C GLY A 60 5.11 1.88 10.33
N LEU A 61 4.84 3.11 10.77
CA LEU A 61 4.68 4.27 9.92
C LEU A 61 5.65 5.38 10.35
N GLY A 62 6.43 5.91 9.41
CA GLY A 62 7.18 7.16 9.59
C GLY A 62 6.39 8.32 9.04
N LEU A 63 6.26 9.43 9.77
CA LEU A 63 5.56 10.60 9.24
C LEU A 63 6.45 11.84 9.22
N ALA A 64 6.22 12.63 8.19
CA ALA A 64 6.85 13.90 7.93
C ALA A 64 5.80 14.81 7.26
N PRO A 65 6.02 16.12 7.13
CA PRO A 65 5.07 17.02 6.49
C PRO A 65 4.66 16.52 5.08
N GLY A 66 3.40 16.13 4.94
CA GLY A 66 2.83 15.63 3.68
C GLY A 66 3.41 14.30 3.17
N ILE A 67 4.10 13.54 4.03
CA ILE A 67 4.76 12.28 3.68
C ILE A 67 4.48 11.23 4.76
N VAL A 68 4.15 10.03 4.32
CA VAL A 68 4.04 8.83 5.16
C VAL A 68 4.96 7.76 4.57
N GLY A 69 5.99 7.39 5.34
CA GLY A 69 6.79 6.19 5.13
C GLY A 69 6.06 4.97 5.68
N VAL A 70 5.94 3.93 4.87
CA VAL A 70 5.30 2.67 5.21
C VAL A 70 6.37 1.61 5.39
N GLN A 71 6.55 1.14 6.62
CA GLN A 71 7.51 0.08 6.92
C GLN A 71 7.06 -1.26 6.37
N CYS A 72 8.02 -2.05 5.91
CA CYS A 72 7.86 -3.31 5.23
C CYS A 72 8.81 -4.33 5.86
N PRO A 73 8.38 -5.59 6.10
CA PRO A 73 9.30 -6.62 6.60
C PRO A 73 10.48 -6.89 5.65
N ARG A 74 10.21 -6.80 4.34
CA ARG A 74 11.20 -6.94 3.26
C ARG A 74 12.23 -5.82 3.29
N ALA A 75 13.52 -6.15 3.26
CA ALA A 75 14.59 -5.16 3.14
C ALA A 75 14.62 -4.49 1.76
N THR A 76 14.54 -5.29 0.69
CA THR A 76 14.54 -4.78 -0.68
C THR A 76 13.74 -5.64 -1.65
N GLY A 77 13.18 -5.03 -2.69
CA GLY A 77 12.55 -5.73 -3.82
C GLY A 77 11.16 -5.20 -4.17
N PRO A 78 10.53 -5.74 -5.22
CA PRO A 78 9.21 -5.30 -5.64
C PRO A 78 8.11 -5.74 -4.67
N ALA A 79 7.25 -4.81 -4.26
CA ALA A 79 6.05 -5.07 -3.49
C ALA A 79 4.80 -4.48 -4.18
N PRO A 80 3.72 -5.25 -4.35
CA PRO A 80 2.46 -4.74 -4.87
C PRO A 80 1.74 -3.78 -3.90
N VAL A 81 1.31 -2.64 -4.43
CA VAL A 81 0.56 -1.62 -3.68
C VAL A 81 -0.68 -1.21 -4.45
N PHE A 82 -1.81 -1.17 -3.76
CA PHE A 82 -3.11 -0.77 -4.28
C PHE A 82 -3.58 0.50 -3.59
N LEU A 83 -4.26 1.39 -4.31
CA LEU A 83 -4.83 2.62 -3.76
C LEU A 83 -6.32 2.71 -4.07
N GLU A 84 -7.12 2.93 -3.03
CA GLU A 84 -8.53 3.27 -3.09
C GLU A 84 -8.77 4.68 -2.51
N MET A 85 -9.50 5.51 -3.25
CA MET A 85 -9.98 6.81 -2.78
C MET A 85 -11.45 6.70 -2.38
N HIS A 86 -11.77 7.16 -1.18
CA HIS A 86 -13.10 7.08 -0.59
C HIS A 86 -13.60 8.46 -0.20
N GLY A 87 -14.91 8.71 -0.34
CA GLY A 87 -15.51 9.98 0.07
C GLY A 87 -15.75 10.11 1.57
N ALA A 88 -15.62 9.01 2.31
CA ALA A 88 -15.82 8.91 3.75
C ALA A 88 -14.97 7.74 4.30
N PRO A 89 -14.75 7.64 5.62
CA PRO A 89 -14.02 6.51 6.21
C PRO A 89 -14.65 5.17 5.81
N PRO A 90 -13.89 4.24 5.17
CA PRO A 90 -14.40 2.91 4.86
C PRO A 90 -14.64 2.12 6.13
N VAL A 91 -15.61 1.20 6.08
CA VAL A 91 -15.82 0.19 7.12
C VAL A 91 -14.50 -0.56 7.36
N LEU A 92 -14.28 -0.98 8.61
CA LEU A 92 -13.08 -1.74 8.96
C LEU A 92 -12.93 -2.95 8.03
N PRO A 93 -11.70 -3.20 7.58
CA PRO A 93 -11.46 -4.19 6.55
C PRO A 93 -11.57 -5.62 7.07
N ASP A 94 -11.73 -6.52 6.12
CA ASP A 94 -11.80 -7.97 6.31
C ASP A 94 -10.61 -8.52 7.11
N ALA A 95 -10.78 -9.69 7.70
CA ALA A 95 -9.81 -10.36 8.55
C ALA A 95 -8.52 -10.78 7.80
N ARG A 96 -8.55 -10.80 6.46
CA ARG A 96 -7.38 -11.08 5.61
C ARG A 96 -6.18 -10.13 5.79
N TYR A 97 -6.41 -8.92 6.30
CA TYR A 97 -5.34 -7.97 6.55
C TYR A 97 -4.78 -8.15 7.96
N CYS A 98 -3.51 -8.52 8.06
CA CYS A 98 -2.86 -8.89 9.32
C CYS A 98 -2.43 -7.68 10.16
N LYS A 99 -2.28 -6.51 9.56
CA LYS A 99 -2.02 -5.24 10.25
C LYS A 99 -2.84 -4.14 9.58
N VAL A 100 -3.32 -3.19 10.37
CA VAL A 100 -4.02 -2.00 9.87
C VAL A 100 -3.56 -0.78 10.66
N THR A 101 -3.01 0.21 9.95
CA THR A 101 -2.52 1.46 10.54
C THR A 101 -3.17 2.64 9.83
N GLU A 102 -3.29 3.76 10.53
CA GLU A 102 -3.81 5.01 9.98
C GLU A 102 -2.87 6.16 10.33
N ALA A 103 -2.64 7.05 9.36
CA ALA A 103 -1.91 8.28 9.56
C ALA A 103 -2.50 9.44 8.75
N PRO A 104 -2.40 10.68 9.27
CA PRO A 104 -2.74 11.87 8.51
C PRO A 104 -1.80 12.03 7.30
N LEU A 105 -2.35 12.48 6.17
CA LEU A 105 -1.59 12.85 4.99
C LEU A 105 -2.12 14.16 4.41
N SER A 106 -1.27 15.17 4.32
CA SER A 106 -1.61 16.45 3.68
C SER A 106 -1.13 16.43 2.23
N LEU A 107 -2.03 16.71 1.28
CA LEU A 107 -1.68 16.96 -0.12
C LEU A 107 -1.84 18.45 -0.41
N GLU A 108 -0.74 19.17 -0.55
CA GLU A 108 -0.72 20.62 -0.78
C GLU A 108 -0.81 20.97 -2.26
N SER A 109 -0.06 20.24 -3.10
CA SER A 109 -0.09 20.41 -4.55
C SER A 109 -1.27 19.69 -5.19
N GLY A 110 -1.83 18.69 -4.50
CA GLY A 110 -2.82 17.78 -5.07
C GLY A 110 -2.22 16.69 -5.95
N HIS A 111 -0.89 16.56 -5.98
CA HIS A 111 -0.19 15.50 -6.69
C HIS A 111 0.31 14.46 -5.69
N LEU A 112 -0.40 13.33 -5.61
CA LEU A 112 -0.01 12.19 -4.78
C LEU A 112 1.01 11.33 -5.53
N ARG A 113 2.05 10.87 -4.82
CA ARG A 113 3.03 9.91 -5.32
C ARG A 113 3.22 8.76 -4.34
N ILE A 114 3.30 7.53 -4.87
CA ILE A 114 3.69 6.32 -4.15
C ILE A 114 5.01 5.84 -4.74
N LEU A 115 6.08 5.79 -3.96
CA LEU A 115 7.41 5.44 -4.47
C LEU A 115 8.27 4.71 -3.44
N GLY A 116 9.14 3.79 -3.88
CA GLY A 116 10.23 3.28 -3.05
C GLY A 116 11.49 4.14 -3.20
N GLU A 117 12.37 4.12 -2.19
CA GLU A 117 13.58 4.94 -2.08
C GLU A 117 14.50 4.82 -3.31
N ASN A 118 14.53 3.63 -3.91
CA ASN A 118 15.34 3.30 -5.08
C ASN A 118 14.50 2.87 -6.28
N ASN A 119 13.31 3.43 -6.49
CA ASN A 119 12.48 3.09 -7.66
C ASN A 119 13.34 3.07 -8.93
N THR A 120 13.60 1.86 -9.44
CA THR A 120 14.59 1.62 -10.49
C THR A 120 14.09 2.11 -11.84
N ALA A 121 15.04 2.27 -12.76
CA ALA A 121 14.84 2.83 -14.09
C ALA A 121 13.54 2.32 -14.79
N GLY A 122 12.64 3.26 -15.10
CA GLY A 122 11.55 3.07 -16.06
C GLY A 122 10.16 2.83 -15.49
N LEU A 123 9.98 2.74 -14.18
CA LEU A 123 8.65 2.74 -13.55
C LEU A 123 8.58 3.87 -12.52
N PRO A 124 8.16 5.09 -12.92
CA PRO A 124 7.75 6.07 -11.92
C PRO A 124 6.67 5.37 -11.10
N GLY A 125 6.80 5.34 -9.78
CA GLY A 125 5.76 4.79 -8.91
C GLY A 125 4.40 5.44 -9.18
N LEU A 126 3.35 5.07 -8.46
CA LEU A 126 2.03 5.61 -8.79
C LEU A 126 2.01 7.13 -8.61
N GLN A 127 1.73 7.88 -9.67
CA GLN A 127 1.44 9.31 -9.64
C GLN A 127 -0.04 9.54 -9.92
N PHE A 128 -0.68 10.37 -9.11
CA PHE A 128 -2.13 10.55 -9.15
C PHE A 128 -2.52 11.96 -8.71
N GLU A 129 -3.53 12.54 -9.35
CA GLU A 129 -4.10 13.82 -8.95
C GLU A 129 -5.28 13.62 -7.99
N ALA A 130 -5.23 14.28 -6.83
CA ALA A 130 -6.30 14.33 -5.85
C ALA A 130 -6.56 15.78 -5.42
N PRO A 131 -7.76 16.13 -4.91
CA PRO A 131 -7.98 17.43 -4.32
C PRO A 131 -6.93 17.77 -3.26
N ALA A 132 -6.34 18.96 -3.34
CA ALA A 132 -5.40 19.46 -2.34
C ALA A 132 -6.14 19.68 -1.01
N THR A 133 -5.95 18.75 -0.08
CA THR A 133 -6.59 18.74 1.24
C THR A 133 -5.89 17.74 2.16
N LYS A 134 -6.38 17.62 3.39
CA LYS A 134 -5.93 16.63 4.36
C LYS A 134 -6.76 15.35 4.23
N TYR A 135 -6.07 14.23 4.13
CA TYR A 135 -6.62 12.88 4.09
C TYR A 135 -6.19 12.13 5.34
N MET A 136 -6.97 11.11 5.68
CA MET A 136 -6.49 9.98 6.45
C MET A 136 -6.05 8.91 5.46
N LEU A 137 -4.81 8.46 5.59
CA LEU A 137 -4.27 7.30 4.90
C LEU A 137 -4.39 6.10 5.84
N ARG A 138 -5.15 5.10 5.44
CA ARG A 138 -5.16 3.78 6.08
C ARG A 138 -4.30 2.82 5.26
N VAL A 139 -3.33 2.19 5.90
CA VAL A 139 -2.50 1.13 5.31
C VAL A 139 -2.98 -0.21 5.84
N LEU A 140 -3.32 -1.11 4.92
CA LEU A 140 -3.71 -2.47 5.21
C LEU A 140 -2.65 -3.41 4.67
N TYR A 141 -2.09 -4.22 5.55
CA TYR A 141 -1.00 -5.14 5.24
C TYR A 141 -1.59 -6.53 5.09
N ALA A 142 -1.26 -7.23 4.01
CA ALA A 142 -1.74 -8.58 3.74
C ALA A 142 -0.56 -9.54 3.56
N ASP A 143 -0.72 -10.77 4.05
CA ASP A 143 0.21 -11.87 3.85
C ASP A 143 1.66 -11.55 4.29
N LEU A 144 1.85 -10.75 5.36
CA LEU A 144 3.18 -10.40 5.89
C LEU A 144 3.97 -11.61 6.40
N ASP A 145 3.29 -12.71 6.72
CA ASP A 145 3.89 -13.98 7.12
C ASP A 145 4.60 -14.71 5.97
N THR A 146 4.43 -14.23 4.73
CA THR A 146 5.11 -14.78 3.55
C THR A 146 6.52 -14.21 3.33
N VAL A 147 6.93 -13.26 4.17
CA VAL A 147 8.23 -12.57 4.11
C VAL A 147 8.96 -12.81 5.43
N THR A 148 10.22 -13.26 5.36
CA THR A 148 11.10 -13.18 6.52
C THR A 148 11.65 -11.77 6.64
N TYR A 149 11.83 -11.26 7.86
CA TYR A 149 12.54 -9.98 8.05
C TYR A 149 13.92 -10.04 7.37
N ASP A 150 14.30 -8.94 6.70
CA ASP A 150 15.50 -8.79 5.85
C ASP A 150 15.52 -9.57 4.52
N ASP A 151 14.54 -10.43 4.24
CA ASP A 151 14.48 -11.13 2.96
C ASP A 151 14.06 -10.20 1.82
N SER A 152 14.41 -10.61 0.60
CA SER A 152 14.00 -9.98 -0.66
C SER A 152 12.96 -10.80 -1.42
N ASP A 153 12.38 -11.83 -0.77
CA ASP A 153 11.31 -12.66 -1.28
C ASP A 153 10.06 -12.64 -0.40
N GLY A 154 8.90 -12.77 -1.04
CA GLY A 154 7.61 -12.84 -0.36
C GLY A 154 6.44 -12.53 -1.29
N ALA A 155 5.23 -12.73 -0.79
CA ALA A 155 3.97 -12.56 -1.50
C ALA A 155 3.05 -11.53 -0.80
N GLU A 156 3.62 -10.73 0.08
CA GLU A 156 2.94 -9.66 0.77
C GLU A 156 2.51 -8.55 -0.18
N HIS A 157 1.47 -7.82 0.21
CA HIS A 157 1.00 -6.67 -0.54
C HIS A 157 0.26 -5.70 0.36
N TYR A 158 0.06 -4.49 -0.14
CA TYR A 158 -0.48 -3.37 0.63
C TYR A 158 -1.71 -2.79 -0.05
N LEU A 159 -2.79 -2.60 0.69
CA LEU A 159 -3.92 -1.78 0.26
C LEU A 159 -3.89 -0.46 1.03
N LEU A 160 -3.86 0.63 0.29
CA LEU A 160 -3.96 1.99 0.78
C LEU A 160 -5.40 2.47 0.58
N GLN A 161 -6.03 2.94 1.64
CA GLN A 161 -7.33 3.59 1.57
C GLN A 161 -7.17 5.04 2.02
N MET A 162 -7.50 5.98 1.15
CA MET A 162 -7.47 7.40 1.45
C MET A 162 -8.88 7.96 1.51
N TYR A 163 -9.16 8.75 2.55
CA TYR A 163 -10.44 9.45 2.70
C TYR A 163 -10.24 10.83 3.35
N PRO A 164 -11.08 11.82 3.04
CA PRO A 164 -10.93 13.16 3.60
C PRO A 164 -10.96 13.15 5.13
N LEU A 165 -10.02 13.86 5.75
CA LEU A 165 -10.18 14.26 7.14
C LEU A 165 -11.30 15.32 7.23
N PRO A 166 -12.19 15.25 8.22
CA PRO A 166 -13.15 16.32 8.45
C PRO A 166 -12.38 17.64 8.56
N SER A 167 -12.69 18.60 7.70
CA SER A 167 -12.16 19.95 7.89
C SER A 167 -12.61 20.43 9.27
N PRO A 168 -11.73 21.05 10.08
CA PRO A 168 -12.19 21.73 11.27
C PRO A 168 -13.31 22.67 10.83
N LEU A 169 -14.49 22.53 11.44
CA LEU A 169 -15.60 23.43 11.17
C LEU A 169 -15.05 24.84 11.29
N LYS A 170 -15.21 25.68 10.25
CA LYS A 170 -14.95 27.11 10.41
C LYS A 170 -15.81 27.54 11.58
N THR A 171 -15.18 27.79 12.72
CA THR A 171 -15.83 28.49 13.83
C THR A 171 -16.29 29.80 13.21
N VAL A 172 -17.59 29.93 13.01
CA VAL A 172 -18.17 31.20 12.58
C VAL A 172 -17.94 32.11 13.78
N GLU A 173 -16.88 32.91 13.72
CA GLU A 173 -16.68 34.00 14.66
C GLU A 173 -17.93 34.86 14.58
N SER A 174 -18.79 34.73 15.60
CA SER A 174 -19.86 35.69 15.79
C SER A 174 -19.16 36.99 16.18
N GLU A 175 -19.03 37.91 15.23
CA GLU A 175 -18.62 39.29 15.51
C GLU A 175 -19.51 39.87 16.61
N LYS A 176 -18.92 40.11 17.77
CA LYS A 176 -19.36 41.15 18.69
C LYS A 176 -18.22 42.16 18.84
N PRO A 177 -18.48 43.47 18.70
CA PRO A 177 -17.41 44.47 18.75
C PRO A 177 -17.07 44.93 20.19
N ILE A 178 -15.75 44.94 20.49
CA ILE A 178 -14.88 46.00 21.09
C ILE A 178 -15.12 46.37 22.60
N PRO A 179 -14.14 46.84 23.46
CA PRO A 179 -12.76 47.35 23.22
C PRO A 179 -11.61 46.86 24.13
N ASP A 180 -10.39 47.17 23.66
CA ASP A 180 -9.14 47.58 24.33
C ASP A 180 -8.81 47.06 25.74
N SER A 181 -7.85 46.13 25.80
CA SER A 181 -6.89 46.05 26.91
C SER A 181 -5.57 45.48 26.42
N GLU A 182 -4.50 46.25 26.61
CA GLU A 182 -3.11 45.89 26.41
C GLU A 182 -2.73 44.67 27.28
N THR A 183 -2.20 43.60 26.69
CA THR A 183 -1.27 42.69 27.41
C THR A 183 -0.46 41.80 26.46
N GLU A 184 0.85 42.04 26.47
CA GLU A 184 1.99 41.09 26.49
C GLU A 184 1.92 39.75 25.71
N GLY A 185 2.66 39.70 24.59
CA GLY A 185 3.88 38.88 24.50
C GLY A 185 3.81 37.39 24.84
N GLY A 186 2.85 36.64 24.32
CA GLY A 186 2.88 35.17 24.32
C GLY A 186 3.41 34.63 23.00
N THR A 187 4.61 34.05 22.99
CA THR A 187 5.10 33.21 21.88
C THR A 187 4.21 31.98 21.80
N ASN A 188 3.29 31.96 20.83
CA ASN A 188 2.53 30.77 20.45
C ASN A 188 3.51 29.76 19.84
N GLU A 189 4.09 28.90 20.70
CA GLU A 189 4.62 27.63 20.25
C GLU A 189 3.45 26.83 19.67
N PHE A 190 3.48 26.68 18.34
CA PHE A 190 2.58 25.82 17.61
C PHE A 190 2.87 24.37 18.04
N THR A 191 2.19 23.90 19.09
CA THR A 191 2.14 22.48 19.39
C THR A 191 1.25 21.85 18.33
N PRO A 192 1.76 20.98 17.45
CA PRO A 192 0.93 20.33 16.44
C PRO A 192 -0.14 19.56 17.17
N SER A 193 -1.39 20.00 17.03
CA SER A 193 -2.55 19.35 17.62
C SER A 193 -2.69 17.95 17.00
N THR A 194 -2.13 16.96 17.70
CA THR A 194 -2.43 15.52 17.73
C THR A 194 -3.37 15.02 16.62
N LEU A 195 -2.89 15.06 15.38
CA LEU A 195 -3.29 14.05 14.41
C LEU A 195 -2.45 12.81 14.74
N ASP A 196 -2.91 12.11 15.78
CA ASP A 196 -2.27 10.89 16.24
C ASP A 196 -2.45 9.83 15.15
N TYR A 197 -1.33 9.23 14.73
CA TYR A 197 -1.41 7.97 14.00
C TYR A 197 -1.91 6.89 14.95
N ARG A 198 -2.51 5.85 14.39
CA ARG A 198 -3.03 4.75 15.23
C ARG A 198 -2.94 3.42 14.52
N THR A 199 -2.56 2.42 15.29
CA THR A 199 -2.73 1.03 14.91
C THR A 199 -4.14 0.58 15.25
N LEU A 200 -4.94 0.27 14.23
CA LEU A 200 -6.30 -0.25 14.37
C LEU A 200 -6.31 -1.76 14.62
N ARG A 201 -5.31 -2.45 14.06
CA ARG A 201 -5.06 -3.88 14.25
C ARG A 201 -3.54 -4.07 14.30
N PRO A 202 -2.96 -4.36 15.48
CA PRO A 202 -1.54 -4.67 15.56
C PRO A 202 -1.27 -5.97 14.83
N TYR A 203 -0.01 -6.17 14.45
CA TYR A 203 0.40 -7.44 13.90
C TYR A 203 0.47 -8.46 15.04
N GLU A 204 -0.46 -9.43 15.04
CA GLU A 204 -0.42 -10.54 15.98
C GLU A 204 0.59 -11.58 15.45
N ASP A 205 1.60 -11.91 16.27
CA ASP A 205 2.76 -12.79 16.05
C ASP A 205 2.81 -13.66 14.76
N LEU A 206 3.99 -13.63 14.10
CA LEU A 206 4.37 -14.51 12.97
C LEU A 206 4.26 -16.02 13.29
N ASP A 207 4.22 -16.38 14.57
CA ASP A 207 4.19 -17.78 15.03
C ASP A 207 2.93 -18.52 14.58
N ASN A 208 1.85 -17.79 14.25
CA ASN A 208 0.71 -18.36 13.54
C ASN A 208 0.37 -17.47 12.36
N PRO A 209 0.70 -17.85 11.11
CA PRO A 209 0.28 -17.09 9.95
C PRO A 209 -1.24 -16.90 10.01
N ILE A 210 -1.72 -15.65 10.17
CA ILE A 210 -3.14 -15.29 10.34
C ILE A 210 -4.01 -15.95 9.27
N THR A 211 -3.42 -16.11 8.09
CA THR A 211 -3.99 -16.84 6.98
C THR A 211 -4.14 -18.35 7.20
N GLU A 212 -3.26 -19.10 7.86
CA GLU A 212 -3.53 -20.54 8.10
C GLU A 212 -4.77 -20.80 8.97
N VAL A 213 -5.09 -19.88 9.88
CA VAL A 213 -6.24 -20.00 10.78
C VAL A 213 -7.55 -19.56 10.10
N GLN A 214 -7.48 -18.66 9.12
CA GLN A 214 -8.65 -18.06 8.46
C GLN A 214 -8.78 -18.35 6.97
N ILE A 215 -7.83 -19.04 6.33
CA ILE A 215 -7.94 -19.44 4.92
C ILE A 215 -9.18 -20.30 4.78
N GLU A 216 -10.04 -19.85 3.88
CA GLU A 216 -11.12 -20.64 3.35
C GLU A 216 -10.56 -21.98 2.85
N ARG A 217 -10.79 -23.06 3.61
CA ARG A 217 -10.41 -24.43 3.18
C ARG A 217 -11.21 -24.88 1.96
N ASP A 218 -12.23 -24.11 1.58
CA ASP A 218 -12.98 -24.31 0.35
C ASP A 218 -12.20 -23.82 -0.87
N VAL A 219 -11.46 -24.75 -1.47
CA VAL A 219 -10.71 -24.53 -2.72
C VAL A 219 -11.61 -23.99 -3.85
N GLN A 220 -12.89 -24.37 -3.93
CA GLN A 220 -13.79 -23.86 -4.97
C GLN A 220 -14.04 -22.37 -4.81
N ARG A 221 -14.25 -21.93 -3.56
CA ARG A 221 -14.40 -20.51 -3.25
C ARG A 221 -13.12 -19.73 -3.49
N LEU A 222 -11.94 -20.29 -3.20
CA LEU A 222 -10.67 -19.66 -3.56
C LEU A 222 -10.51 -19.49 -5.08
N HIS A 223 -10.91 -20.47 -5.88
CA HIS A 223 -10.93 -20.33 -7.35
C HIS A 223 -11.91 -19.26 -7.85
N PHE A 224 -13.04 -19.09 -7.15
CA PHE A 224 -13.97 -17.99 -7.44
C PHE A 224 -13.35 -16.63 -7.10
N LEU A 225 -12.73 -16.49 -5.92
CA LEU A 225 -12.05 -15.26 -5.50
C LEU A 225 -10.81 -14.94 -6.35
N ALA A 226 -10.14 -15.94 -6.91
CA ALA A 226 -9.08 -15.75 -7.90
C ALA A 226 -9.57 -15.13 -9.23
N GLN A 227 -10.89 -14.98 -9.42
CA GLN A 227 -11.50 -14.26 -10.54
C GLN A 227 -12.18 -12.96 -10.10
N ASP A 228 -11.97 -12.52 -8.86
CA ASP A 228 -12.57 -11.30 -8.33
C ASP A 228 -12.12 -10.07 -9.14
N LYS A 229 -12.99 -9.06 -9.22
CA LYS A 229 -12.70 -7.81 -9.93
C LYS A 229 -11.58 -7.01 -9.26
N SER A 230 -11.40 -7.16 -7.94
CA SER A 230 -10.38 -6.51 -7.15
C SER A 230 -9.05 -7.27 -7.24
N PRO A 231 -7.99 -6.65 -7.78
CA PRO A 231 -6.66 -7.26 -7.82
C PRO A 231 -6.13 -7.64 -6.42
N SER A 232 -6.38 -6.82 -5.39
CA SER A 232 -5.96 -7.15 -4.02
C SER A 232 -6.62 -8.44 -3.50
N ILE A 233 -7.89 -8.71 -3.86
CA ILE A 233 -8.56 -9.97 -3.50
C ILE A 233 -7.90 -11.15 -4.23
N ARG A 234 -7.58 -10.97 -5.51
CA ARG A 234 -6.88 -12.00 -6.28
C ARG A 234 -5.47 -12.27 -5.74
N CYS A 235 -4.74 -11.26 -5.26
CA CYS A 235 -3.45 -11.43 -4.57
C CYS A 235 -3.57 -12.38 -3.36
N SER A 236 -4.43 -12.05 -2.39
CA SER A 236 -4.64 -12.94 -1.22
C SER A 236 -5.11 -14.33 -1.64
N SER A 237 -5.94 -14.43 -2.69
CA SER A 237 -6.39 -15.71 -3.23
C SER A 237 -5.23 -16.54 -3.81
N ALA A 238 -4.25 -15.90 -4.47
CA ALA A 238 -3.07 -16.58 -5.00
C ALA A 238 -2.24 -17.22 -3.87
N VAL A 239 -2.02 -16.49 -2.77
CA VAL A 239 -1.29 -17.00 -1.60
C VAL A 239 -2.06 -18.14 -0.93
N ALA A 240 -3.38 -17.97 -0.73
CA ALA A 240 -4.23 -19.01 -0.17
C ALA A 240 -4.24 -20.29 -1.02
N LEU A 241 -4.37 -20.16 -2.35
CA LEU A 241 -4.29 -21.29 -3.30
C LEU A 241 -2.93 -22.00 -3.23
N ALA A 242 -1.84 -21.24 -3.11
CA ALA A 242 -0.49 -21.80 -2.98
C ALA A 242 -0.36 -22.67 -1.71
N ARG A 243 -0.84 -22.16 -0.56
CA ARG A 243 -0.88 -22.92 0.71
C ARG A 243 -1.74 -24.19 0.59
N GLN A 244 -2.82 -24.16 -0.18
CA GLN A 244 -3.64 -25.33 -0.52
C GLN A 244 -3.03 -26.22 -1.63
N LYS A 245 -1.76 -26.00 -1.98
CA LYS A 245 -0.99 -26.73 -3.01
C LYS A 245 -1.64 -26.71 -4.40
N GLN A 246 -2.46 -25.70 -4.70
CA GLN A 246 -3.07 -25.49 -6.02
C GLN A 246 -2.10 -24.78 -6.98
N LEU A 247 -0.86 -25.29 -7.09
CA LEU A 247 0.25 -24.61 -7.78
C LEU A 247 -0.03 -24.30 -9.25
N LYS A 248 -0.77 -25.19 -9.93
CA LYS A 248 -1.18 -24.94 -11.32
C LYS A 248 -2.07 -23.70 -11.45
N ALA A 249 -2.98 -23.49 -10.50
CA ALA A 249 -3.84 -22.29 -10.50
C ALA A 249 -3.01 -21.03 -10.29
N VAL A 250 -2.10 -21.05 -9.31
CA VAL A 250 -1.19 -19.94 -9.00
C VAL A 250 -0.29 -19.62 -10.20
N GLN A 251 0.23 -20.63 -10.90
CA GLN A 251 0.99 -20.42 -12.13
C GLN A 251 0.15 -19.77 -13.23
N GLN A 252 -1.11 -20.20 -13.41
CA GLN A 252 -1.98 -19.54 -14.40
C GLN A 252 -2.17 -18.06 -14.05
N MET A 253 -2.30 -17.71 -12.77
CA MET A 253 -2.35 -16.32 -12.33
C MET A 253 -1.04 -15.59 -12.64
N ALA A 254 0.12 -16.19 -12.33
CA ALA A 254 1.43 -15.60 -12.63
C ALA A 254 1.63 -15.33 -14.14
N LEU A 255 1.14 -16.21 -15.00
CA LEU A 255 1.31 -16.12 -16.46
C LEU A 255 0.23 -15.28 -17.16
N TYR A 256 -0.99 -15.22 -16.65
CA TYR A 256 -2.14 -14.75 -17.45
C TYR A 256 -3.09 -13.78 -16.73
N ASP A 257 -2.88 -13.45 -15.45
CA ASP A 257 -3.69 -12.41 -14.80
C ASP A 257 -3.48 -11.05 -15.48
N ASP A 258 -4.53 -10.23 -15.55
CA ASP A 258 -4.47 -8.92 -16.21
C ASP A 258 -3.74 -7.86 -15.36
N SER A 259 -3.62 -8.09 -14.05
CA SER A 259 -2.92 -7.23 -13.10
C SER A 259 -1.47 -7.67 -12.93
N ARG A 260 -0.52 -6.77 -13.21
CA ARG A 260 0.91 -7.04 -12.97
C ARG A 260 1.20 -7.28 -11.49
N ALA A 261 0.46 -6.60 -10.61
CA ALA A 261 0.56 -6.76 -9.17
C ALA A 261 0.16 -8.19 -8.74
N VAL A 262 -0.96 -8.71 -9.24
CA VAL A 262 -1.40 -10.09 -8.95
C VAL A 262 -0.39 -11.12 -9.45
N ARG A 263 0.14 -10.90 -10.66
CA ARG A 263 1.17 -11.78 -11.22
C ARG A 263 2.43 -11.81 -10.36
N MET A 264 2.84 -10.67 -9.82
CA MET A 264 3.99 -10.56 -8.91
C MET A 264 3.76 -11.35 -7.62
N VAL A 265 2.60 -11.17 -6.97
CA VAL A 265 2.22 -11.95 -5.78
C VAL A 265 2.20 -13.44 -6.09
N ALA A 266 1.65 -13.85 -7.24
CA ALA A 266 1.61 -15.25 -7.63
C ALA A 266 3.02 -15.86 -7.80
N VAL A 267 3.99 -15.10 -8.30
CA VAL A 267 5.40 -15.52 -8.35
C VAL A 267 5.97 -15.72 -6.94
N GLY A 268 5.76 -14.74 -6.03
CA GLY A 268 6.17 -14.87 -4.64
C GLY A 268 5.54 -16.08 -3.94
N ALA A 269 4.25 -16.34 -4.21
CA ALA A 269 3.53 -17.49 -3.66
C ALA A 269 4.05 -18.83 -4.21
N LEU A 270 4.49 -18.90 -5.46
CA LEU A 270 5.17 -20.09 -6.00
C LEU A 270 6.54 -20.31 -5.34
N ALA A 271 7.29 -19.23 -5.07
CA ALA A 271 8.57 -19.29 -4.39
C ALA A 271 8.44 -19.77 -2.94
N LEU A 272 7.42 -19.29 -2.21
CA LEU A 272 7.07 -19.76 -0.87
C LEU A 272 6.86 -21.29 -0.85
N MET A 273 6.23 -21.82 -1.90
CA MET A 273 5.99 -23.27 -2.05
C MET A 273 7.17 -24.04 -2.67
N GLN A 274 8.31 -23.38 -2.90
CA GLN A 274 9.50 -23.96 -3.55
C GLN A 274 9.19 -24.63 -4.89
N ALA A 275 8.24 -24.07 -5.65
CA ALA A 275 7.71 -24.64 -6.87
C ALA A 275 8.62 -24.37 -8.09
N ARG A 276 9.84 -24.95 -8.09
CA ARG A 276 10.90 -24.68 -9.07
C ARG A 276 10.42 -24.74 -10.53
N ASP A 277 9.84 -25.85 -10.96
CA ASP A 277 9.39 -26.05 -12.34
C ASP A 277 8.38 -24.97 -12.79
N TYR A 278 7.55 -24.50 -11.86
CA TYR A 278 6.56 -23.46 -12.13
C TYR A 278 7.23 -22.09 -12.28
N LEU A 279 8.22 -21.78 -11.43
CA LEU A 279 9.02 -20.55 -11.52
C LEU A 279 9.87 -20.50 -12.79
N GLU A 280 10.51 -21.62 -13.18
CA GLU A 280 11.27 -21.70 -14.44
C GLU A 280 10.37 -21.36 -15.62
N MET A 281 9.18 -21.96 -15.67
CA MET A 281 8.20 -21.66 -16.72
C MET A 281 7.75 -20.19 -16.75
N VAL A 282 7.56 -19.56 -15.57
CA VAL A 282 7.24 -18.12 -15.52
C VAL A 282 8.42 -17.30 -16.02
N SER A 283 9.64 -17.61 -15.58
CA SER A 283 10.85 -16.88 -15.95
C SER A 283 11.18 -16.94 -17.46
N ASP A 284 10.81 -18.04 -18.12
CA ASP A 284 10.99 -18.26 -19.56
C ASP A 284 9.92 -17.55 -20.40
N ARG A 285 8.68 -17.49 -19.91
CA ARG A 285 7.54 -16.97 -20.67
C ARG A 285 7.30 -15.48 -20.47
N GLU A 286 7.69 -14.95 -19.31
CA GLU A 286 7.51 -13.55 -18.97
C GLU A 286 8.70 -12.67 -19.33
N LYS A 287 8.48 -11.36 -19.24
CA LYS A 287 9.50 -10.34 -19.47
C LYS A 287 9.49 -9.26 -18.40
N GLY A 288 10.62 -8.57 -18.26
CA GLY A 288 10.80 -7.49 -17.29
C GLY A 288 10.63 -7.99 -15.85
N ILE A 289 10.09 -7.13 -15.01
CA ILE A 289 10.09 -7.31 -13.55
C ILE A 289 9.53 -8.66 -13.08
N ILE A 290 8.49 -9.21 -13.72
CA ILE A 290 7.90 -10.50 -13.31
C ILE A 290 8.89 -11.65 -13.55
N ALA A 291 9.54 -11.66 -14.72
CA ALA A 291 10.54 -12.67 -15.05
C ALA A 291 11.81 -12.50 -14.21
N ASP A 292 12.23 -11.25 -13.97
CA ASP A 292 13.41 -10.95 -13.17
C ASP A 292 13.21 -11.40 -11.71
N THR A 293 12.03 -11.13 -11.14
CA THR A 293 11.66 -11.64 -9.82
C THR A 293 11.60 -13.17 -9.77
N ALA A 294 11.03 -13.84 -10.79
CA ALA A 294 11.03 -15.29 -10.85
C ALA A 294 12.45 -15.89 -10.88
N ARG A 295 13.37 -15.29 -11.65
CA ARG A 295 14.79 -15.72 -11.68
C ARG A 295 15.50 -15.48 -10.35
N MET A 296 15.24 -14.35 -9.71
CA MET A 296 15.77 -14.06 -8.37
C MET A 296 15.33 -15.13 -7.37
N HIS A 297 14.05 -15.50 -7.34
CA HIS A 297 13.57 -16.57 -6.47
C HIS A 297 14.22 -17.93 -6.78
N LEU A 298 14.37 -18.28 -8.06
CA LEU A 298 15.09 -19.52 -8.46
C LEU A 298 16.52 -19.54 -7.92
N GLN A 299 17.25 -18.42 -8.03
CA GLN A 299 18.61 -18.31 -7.50
C GLN A 299 18.65 -18.42 -5.97
N ASN A 300 17.62 -17.94 -5.26
CA ASN A 300 17.53 -18.06 -3.81
C ASN A 300 17.19 -19.49 -3.38
N LEU A 301 16.37 -20.21 -4.15
CA LEU A 301 16.09 -21.64 -3.90
C LEU A 301 17.34 -22.50 -4.05
N ASP A 302 18.27 -22.14 -4.95
CA ASP A 302 19.55 -22.86 -5.12
C ASP A 302 20.52 -22.68 -3.93
N LYS A 303 20.29 -21.68 -3.07
CA LYS A 303 21.14 -21.36 -1.91
C LYS A 303 20.65 -21.98 -0.60
N ARG A 304 19.40 -22.45 -0.54
CA ARG A 304 18.78 -23.06 0.65
C ARG A 304 19.05 -24.57 0.67
#